data_AF-A0A964TDG1-F1
#
_entry.id   AF-A0A964TDG1-F1
#
_cell.length_a   1.000
_cell.length_b   1.000
_cell.length_c   1.000
_cell.angle_alpha   90.00
_cell.angle_beta   90.00
_cell.angle_gamma   90.00
#
_symmetry.space_group_name_H-M   'P 1'
#
loop_
_entity.id
_entity.type
_entity.pdbx_description
1 polymer ?
#
loop_
_entity_poly.entity_id
_entity_poly.type
_entity_poly.pdbx_seq_one_letter_code
_entity_poly.pdbx_strand_id
1 'polypeptide(L)'
;MDCDDFDSAISPNADEVPYNGIDDDCDPATPDDDLDGDGFANADDCDDNDAAVNPGAVELPYNGIDDDCDPGTPDDDLDGDGFANVDDCDDNDAAVNPSADEFPYNEIDDDCDPATPDDDLDGDGFANADDCDDNDAAVNPGADEVPYNGIDDDCDPATPDDDLDGDGFANVDDCDDNDAAVNPGAVELPYNGIDDDCDPATPDDDLDGDGFANVDDCDDNDAAVNPGAVELPYNGIDDDCDPETPDDDLDGDGFANADDCDDNDAAVNPGAVELPYNGIDDDCDPGTPDDDLDGDGFANADDCDDNDAAVNPGAGEVPYNGIDDDCDPATPDDDLDGDGFANVDDCDDNDAAVNPGAGEVPYNGIDDDCDPATPDDDLDGDGFPNADDCDDNDAAVNPGAVELPYNGIDDDCDPATPDDDLDGDGFANVDDCDDNDAAVNPGADEVPYNGIDDD
;
A
#
# COMPACT_ATOMS: atom_id res chain seq x y z
N MET A 1 -110.05 92.15 -31.69
CA MET A 1 -110.90 93.16 -31.02
C MET A 1 -109.90 94.01 -30.27
N ASP A 2 -109.63 95.20 -30.82
CA ASP A 2 -108.69 96.22 -30.33
C ASP A 2 -107.23 95.76 -30.10
N CYS A 3 -106.38 95.90 -31.11
CA CYS A 3 -104.97 96.24 -30.87
C CYS A 3 -104.76 97.62 -31.49
N ASP A 4 -105.29 98.61 -30.80
CA ASP A 4 -105.22 100.05 -31.02
C ASP A 4 -105.53 100.57 -32.45
N ASP A 5 -106.81 100.84 -32.72
CA ASP A 5 -107.27 101.53 -33.95
C ASP A 5 -106.66 102.96 -34.14
N PHE A 6 -105.83 103.44 -33.21
CA PHE A 6 -105.10 104.71 -33.31
C PHE A 6 -103.61 104.57 -33.66
N ASP A 7 -103.03 103.37 -33.66
CA ASP A 7 -101.64 103.13 -34.07
C ASP A 7 -101.60 102.32 -35.38
N SER A 8 -101.00 102.88 -36.43
CA SER A 8 -100.88 102.19 -37.71
C SER A 8 -99.84 101.07 -37.70
N ALA A 9 -99.04 100.96 -36.64
CA ALA A 9 -98.06 99.88 -36.48
C ALA A 9 -98.67 98.59 -35.94
N ILE A 10 -99.82 98.67 -35.24
CA ILE A 10 -100.48 97.52 -34.61
C ILE A 10 -101.71 97.17 -35.46
N SER A 11 -101.66 96.07 -36.21
CA SER A 11 -102.78 95.65 -37.06
C SER A 11 -102.70 94.18 -37.49
N PRO A 12 -103.82 93.53 -37.85
CA PRO A 12 -103.87 92.14 -38.35
C PRO A 12 -103.02 91.80 -39.59
N ASN A 13 -102.28 92.75 -40.15
CA ASN A 13 -101.34 92.51 -41.27
C ASN A 13 -100.01 93.24 -41.04
N ALA A 14 -99.70 93.66 -39.81
CA ALA A 14 -98.37 94.09 -39.44
C ALA A 14 -97.44 92.86 -39.40
N ASP A 15 -96.14 93.11 -39.51
CA ASP A 15 -95.15 92.09 -39.16
C ASP A 15 -94.91 92.24 -37.65
N GLU A 16 -94.96 91.15 -36.90
CA GLU A 16 -94.63 91.14 -35.47
C GLU A 16 -93.20 91.65 -35.25
N VAL A 17 -92.99 92.63 -34.35
CA VAL A 17 -91.66 93.10 -33.97
C VAL A 17 -91.31 92.51 -32.61
N PRO A 18 -90.44 91.48 -32.55
CA PRO A 18 -90.26 90.68 -31.34
C PRO A 18 -89.75 91.47 -30.13
N TYR A 19 -90.20 91.06 -28.94
CA TYR A 19 -89.84 91.55 -27.61
C TYR A 19 -90.08 93.04 -27.36
N ASN A 20 -91.06 93.65 -28.03
CA ASN A 20 -91.36 95.06 -27.85
C ASN A 20 -92.46 95.31 -26.78
N GLY A 21 -93.05 94.23 -26.26
CA GLY A 21 -94.12 94.19 -25.27
C GLY A 21 -95.52 94.34 -25.85
N ILE A 22 -95.69 94.22 -27.17
CA ILE A 22 -96.91 94.52 -27.93
C ILE A 22 -97.10 93.43 -28.99
N ASP A 23 -98.26 92.77 -28.97
CA ASP A 23 -98.78 91.94 -30.06
C ASP A 23 -99.12 92.87 -31.26
N ASP A 24 -98.13 93.09 -32.14
CA ASP A 24 -98.20 94.04 -33.26
C ASP A 24 -99.15 93.54 -34.36
N ASP A 25 -99.18 92.23 -34.62
CA ASP A 25 -99.97 91.61 -35.67
C ASP A 25 -101.35 91.11 -35.22
N CYS A 26 -101.70 91.24 -33.94
CA CYS A 26 -102.97 90.81 -33.36
C CYS A 26 -103.29 89.32 -33.53
N ASP A 27 -102.30 88.47 -33.84
CA ASP A 27 -102.48 87.04 -33.93
C ASP A 27 -102.07 86.36 -32.61
N PRO A 28 -103.04 85.85 -31.82
CA PRO A 28 -102.73 85.14 -30.58
C PRO A 28 -101.98 83.82 -30.79
N ALA A 29 -101.67 83.45 -32.05
CA ALA A 29 -100.80 82.33 -32.40
C ALA A 29 -99.33 82.72 -32.63
N THR A 30 -98.97 84.02 -32.62
CA THR A 30 -97.59 84.53 -32.71
C THR A 30 -97.31 85.54 -31.59
N PRO A 31 -97.26 85.09 -30.32
CA PRO A 31 -97.02 85.97 -29.19
C PRO A 31 -95.68 86.72 -29.32
N ASP A 32 -95.64 88.00 -28.95
CA ASP A 32 -94.44 88.86 -28.91
C ASP A 32 -93.26 88.26 -28.10
N ASP A 33 -93.55 87.30 -27.23
CA ASP A 33 -92.61 86.63 -26.34
C ASP A 33 -92.26 85.16 -26.71
N ASP A 34 -92.72 84.64 -27.84
CA ASP A 34 -92.46 83.27 -28.38
C ASP A 34 -92.16 83.36 -29.89
N LEU A 35 -90.88 83.58 -30.24
CA LEU A 35 -90.48 83.93 -31.63
C LEU A 35 -90.43 82.71 -32.57
N ASP A 36 -90.14 81.52 -32.07
CA ASP A 36 -90.08 80.30 -32.88
C ASP A 36 -91.38 79.47 -32.88
N GLY A 37 -92.33 79.80 -32.00
CA GLY A 37 -93.70 79.29 -31.99
C GLY A 37 -93.84 77.91 -31.36
N ASP A 38 -92.94 77.52 -30.48
CA ASP A 38 -92.96 76.22 -29.80
C ASP A 38 -93.86 76.18 -28.55
N GLY A 39 -94.35 77.35 -28.12
CA GLY A 39 -95.26 77.53 -27.00
C GLY A 39 -94.58 77.82 -25.65
N PHE A 40 -93.27 77.99 -25.62
CA PHE A 40 -92.51 78.55 -24.52
C PHE A 40 -92.20 80.03 -24.79
N ALA A 41 -92.11 80.82 -23.73
CA ALA A 41 -91.75 82.23 -23.87
C ALA A 41 -90.26 82.40 -23.58
N ASN A 42 -89.60 83.39 -24.19
CA ASN A 42 -88.17 83.75 -24.01
C ASN A 42 -87.66 83.84 -22.55
N ALA A 43 -88.55 83.95 -21.56
CA ALA A 43 -88.15 83.91 -20.15
C ALA A 43 -87.83 82.48 -19.65
N ASP A 44 -88.45 81.48 -20.26
CA ASP A 44 -88.34 80.06 -19.95
C ASP A 44 -87.63 79.29 -21.09
N ASP A 45 -87.52 79.85 -22.29
CA ASP A 45 -86.78 79.31 -23.45
C ASP A 45 -85.34 79.87 -23.52
N CYS A 46 -84.35 78.98 -23.56
CA CYS A 46 -82.92 79.35 -23.58
C CYS A 46 -82.37 79.67 -24.99
N ASP A 47 -83.09 79.34 -26.06
CA ASP A 47 -82.89 79.89 -27.41
C ASP A 47 -84.21 80.05 -28.16
N ASP A 48 -84.92 81.15 -27.88
CA ASP A 48 -86.20 81.57 -28.48
C ASP A 48 -86.15 81.80 -30.02
N ASN A 49 -85.07 81.41 -30.70
CA ASN A 49 -84.98 81.36 -32.16
C ASN A 49 -85.00 79.92 -32.72
N ASP A 50 -84.98 78.90 -31.86
CA ASP A 50 -84.91 77.50 -32.23
C ASP A 50 -85.93 76.66 -31.46
N ALA A 51 -87.08 76.37 -32.10
CA ALA A 51 -88.18 75.58 -31.55
C ALA A 51 -87.81 74.13 -31.12
N ALA A 52 -86.56 73.70 -31.31
CA ALA A 52 -86.01 72.45 -30.79
C ALA A 52 -85.36 72.60 -29.39
N VAL A 53 -85.07 73.83 -28.96
CA VAL A 53 -84.42 74.19 -27.70
C VAL A 53 -85.47 74.80 -26.78
N ASN A 54 -85.93 74.06 -25.79
CA ASN A 54 -86.95 74.54 -24.84
C ASN A 54 -87.09 73.61 -23.64
N PRO A 55 -87.72 74.05 -22.53
CA PRO A 55 -87.97 73.22 -21.34
C PRO A 55 -88.76 71.92 -21.54
N GLY A 56 -89.36 71.71 -22.72
CA GLY A 56 -90.08 70.50 -23.10
C GLY A 56 -89.29 69.57 -24.03
N ALA A 57 -88.11 69.99 -24.47
CA ALA A 57 -87.22 69.20 -25.30
C ALA A 57 -86.62 68.04 -24.50
N VAL A 58 -85.96 67.14 -25.21
CA VAL A 58 -85.16 66.07 -24.61
C VAL A 58 -83.71 66.45 -24.88
N GLU A 59 -82.91 66.57 -23.82
CA GLU A 59 -81.47 66.78 -23.96
C GLU A 59 -80.84 65.74 -24.89
N LEU A 60 -80.21 66.19 -25.98
CA LEU A 60 -79.46 65.36 -26.90
C LEU A 60 -77.96 65.49 -26.58
N PRO A 61 -77.33 64.45 -26.02
CA PRO A 61 -75.97 64.56 -25.53
C PRO A 61 -74.95 64.93 -26.60
N TYR A 62 -73.96 65.74 -26.19
CA TYR A 62 -72.79 66.21 -26.95
C TYR A 62 -73.09 66.98 -28.24
N ASN A 63 -74.21 67.70 -28.29
CA ASN A 63 -74.55 68.55 -29.43
C ASN A 63 -74.07 70.01 -29.24
N GLY A 64 -73.63 70.36 -28.02
CA GLY A 64 -73.12 71.68 -27.62
C GLY A 64 -74.20 72.70 -27.27
N ILE A 65 -75.44 72.25 -27.07
CA ILE A 65 -76.63 73.07 -26.77
C ILE A 65 -77.31 72.42 -25.57
N ASP A 66 -77.71 73.25 -24.61
CA ASP A 66 -78.65 72.88 -23.54
C ASP A 66 -80.05 72.84 -24.19
N ASP A 67 -80.43 71.68 -24.74
CA ASP A 67 -81.66 71.54 -25.53
C ASP A 67 -82.90 71.68 -24.66
N ASP A 68 -82.86 71.17 -23.42
CA ASP A 68 -84.00 71.20 -22.49
C ASP A 68 -83.99 72.37 -21.49
N CYS A 69 -83.03 73.29 -21.62
CA CYS A 69 -82.88 74.46 -20.76
C CYS A 69 -82.85 74.14 -19.25
N ASP A 70 -82.53 72.89 -18.87
CA ASP A 70 -82.37 72.46 -17.49
C ASP A 70 -80.88 72.40 -17.12
N PRO A 71 -80.40 73.34 -16.28
CA PRO A 71 -79.00 73.33 -15.84
C PRO A 71 -78.64 72.11 -14.95
N GLY A 72 -79.60 71.22 -14.67
CA GLY A 72 -79.40 69.93 -14.01
C GLY A 72 -79.14 68.75 -14.95
N THR A 73 -79.21 68.93 -16.27
CA THR A 73 -78.89 67.92 -17.31
C THR A 73 -77.91 68.49 -18.32
N PRO A 74 -76.64 68.78 -17.93
CA PRO A 74 -75.68 69.36 -18.85
C PRO A 74 -75.42 68.45 -20.07
N ASP A 75 -75.32 69.05 -21.26
CA ASP A 75 -74.99 68.39 -22.54
C ASP A 75 -73.73 67.51 -22.50
N ASP A 76 -72.81 67.78 -21.56
CA ASP A 76 -71.50 67.17 -21.44
C ASP A 76 -71.29 66.27 -20.20
N ASP A 77 -72.33 66.01 -19.38
CA ASP A 77 -72.31 65.15 -18.17
C ASP A 77 -73.56 64.23 -18.17
N LEU A 78 -73.49 63.12 -18.94
CA LEU A 78 -74.67 62.29 -19.23
C LEU A 78 -75.12 61.41 -18.05
N ASP A 79 -74.20 60.97 -17.19
CA ASP A 79 -74.53 60.14 -16.03
C ASP A 79 -74.75 60.95 -14.73
N GLY A 80 -74.42 62.24 -14.73
CA GLY A 80 -74.73 63.21 -13.68
C GLY A 80 -73.82 63.13 -12.47
N ASP A 81 -72.59 62.64 -12.63
CA ASP A 81 -71.60 62.51 -11.56
C ASP A 81 -70.81 63.81 -11.30
N GLY A 82 -70.93 64.79 -12.21
CA GLY A 82 -70.31 66.09 -12.14
C GLY A 82 -68.97 66.20 -12.87
N PHE A 83 -68.55 65.17 -13.60
CA PHE A 83 -67.45 65.20 -14.57
C PHE A 83 -68.02 65.35 -15.97
N ALA A 84 -67.31 66.12 -16.80
CA ALA A 84 -67.70 66.22 -18.20
C ALA A 84 -66.97 65.16 -19.02
N ASN A 85 -67.55 64.67 -20.11
CA ASN A 85 -66.99 63.67 -21.04
C ASN A 85 -65.54 63.90 -21.52
N VAL A 86 -64.96 65.09 -21.34
CA VAL A 86 -63.54 65.35 -21.63
C VAL A 86 -62.60 64.87 -20.52
N ASP A 87 -63.09 64.87 -19.29
CA ASP A 87 -62.40 64.45 -18.08
C ASP A 87 -62.91 63.08 -17.59
N ASP A 88 -64.11 62.64 -18.01
CA ASP A 88 -64.69 61.32 -17.74
C ASP A 88 -64.36 60.30 -18.84
N CYS A 89 -63.79 59.14 -18.48
CA CYS A 89 -63.42 58.08 -19.40
C CYS A 89 -64.58 57.13 -19.77
N ASP A 90 -65.70 57.13 -19.04
CA ASP A 90 -66.98 56.55 -19.45
C ASP A 90 -68.17 57.36 -18.91
N ASP A 91 -68.52 58.44 -19.62
CA ASP A 91 -69.65 59.36 -19.35
C ASP A 91 -71.05 58.71 -19.36
N ASN A 92 -71.14 57.37 -19.43
CA ASN A 92 -72.38 56.62 -19.23
C ASN A 92 -72.45 55.90 -17.87
N ASP A 93 -71.38 55.92 -17.08
CA ASP A 93 -71.26 55.20 -15.82
C ASP A 93 -70.68 56.10 -14.71
N ALA A 94 -71.56 56.67 -13.89
CA ALA A 94 -71.22 57.56 -12.78
C ALA A 94 -70.28 56.95 -11.70
N ALA A 95 -69.89 55.68 -11.84
CA ALA A 95 -68.86 55.04 -11.02
C ALA A 95 -67.44 55.14 -11.61
N VAL A 96 -67.31 55.49 -12.89
CA VAL A 96 -66.07 55.62 -13.64
C VAL A 96 -65.80 57.10 -13.84
N ASN A 97 -64.86 57.68 -13.12
CA ASN A 97 -64.50 59.09 -13.24
C ASN A 97 -63.17 59.39 -12.54
N PRO A 98 -62.53 60.56 -12.79
CA PRO A 98 -61.27 60.96 -12.17
C PRO A 98 -61.19 60.99 -10.64
N SER A 99 -62.31 60.78 -9.95
CA SER A 99 -62.40 60.76 -8.48
C SER A 99 -62.83 59.40 -7.92
N ALA A 100 -63.05 58.41 -8.78
CA ALA A 100 -63.30 57.05 -8.35
C ALA A 100 -62.03 56.47 -7.68
N ASP A 101 -62.23 55.39 -6.91
CA ASP A 101 -61.12 54.56 -6.47
C ASP A 101 -60.95 53.47 -7.54
N GLU A 102 -59.72 53.24 -8.03
CA GLU A 102 -59.42 52.12 -8.93
C GLU A 102 -59.73 50.77 -8.25
N PHE A 103 -60.54 49.92 -8.89
CA PHE A 103 -60.85 48.57 -8.41
C PHE A 103 -60.13 47.50 -9.24
N PRO A 104 -59.07 46.88 -8.69
CA PRO A 104 -58.25 45.92 -9.43
C PRO A 104 -59.01 44.72 -10.02
N TYR A 105 -58.57 44.31 -11.21
CA TYR A 105 -59.03 43.19 -12.02
C TYR A 105 -60.51 43.22 -12.43
N ASN A 106 -61.07 44.40 -12.69
CA ASN A 106 -62.43 44.56 -13.20
C ASN A 106 -62.48 44.90 -14.71
N GLU A 107 -61.31 45.03 -15.37
CA GLU A 107 -61.11 45.40 -16.77
C GLU A 107 -61.58 46.83 -17.13
N ILE A 108 -61.73 47.71 -16.14
CA ILE A 108 -62.21 49.09 -16.26
C ILE A 108 -61.17 50.00 -15.59
N ASP A 109 -60.76 51.06 -16.29
CA ASP A 109 -60.00 52.17 -15.70
C ASP A 109 -61.01 53.03 -14.94
N ASP A 110 -61.26 52.71 -13.66
CA ASP A 110 -62.33 53.33 -12.87
C ASP A 110 -62.00 54.79 -12.57
N ASP A 111 -60.74 55.09 -12.28
CA ASP A 111 -60.29 56.43 -11.88
C ASP A 111 -59.76 57.30 -13.04
N CYS A 112 -59.83 56.80 -14.27
CA CYS A 112 -59.38 57.48 -15.48
C CYS A 112 -57.90 57.94 -15.43
N ASP A 113 -57.09 57.38 -14.53
CA ASP A 113 -55.65 57.65 -14.43
C ASP A 113 -54.85 56.49 -15.06
N PRO A 114 -54.23 56.70 -16.24
CA PRO A 114 -53.42 55.67 -16.88
C PRO A 114 -52.14 55.32 -16.10
N ALA A 115 -51.88 55.95 -14.95
CA ALA A 115 -50.81 55.61 -14.03
C ALA A 115 -51.21 54.58 -12.96
N THR A 116 -52.48 54.20 -12.86
CA THR A 116 -53.01 53.16 -11.96
C THR A 116 -53.69 52.06 -12.78
N PRO A 117 -52.92 51.23 -13.50
CA PRO A 117 -53.51 50.18 -14.33
C PRO A 117 -54.29 49.16 -13.50
N ASP A 118 -55.45 48.74 -13.99
CA ASP A 118 -56.32 47.68 -13.45
C ASP A 118 -55.58 46.35 -13.18
N ASP A 119 -54.42 46.14 -13.82
CA ASP A 119 -53.63 44.91 -13.78
C ASP A 119 -52.25 45.02 -13.13
N ASP A 120 -51.91 46.13 -12.44
CA ASP A 120 -50.64 46.36 -11.70
C ASP A 120 -50.96 46.87 -10.28
N LEU A 121 -51.25 45.94 -9.35
CA LEU A 121 -51.80 46.28 -8.03
C LEU A 121 -50.77 46.89 -7.06
N ASP A 122 -49.49 46.54 -7.18
CA ASP A 122 -48.44 47.07 -6.30
C ASP A 122 -47.65 48.25 -6.91
N GLY A 123 -47.87 48.56 -8.19
CA GLY A 123 -47.41 49.76 -8.87
C GLY A 123 -45.93 49.71 -9.27
N ASP A 124 -45.39 48.53 -9.51
CA ASP A 124 -43.99 48.33 -9.90
C ASP A 124 -43.76 48.42 -11.42
N GLY A 125 -44.85 48.46 -12.19
CA GLY A 125 -44.87 48.59 -13.64
C GLY A 125 -44.93 47.26 -14.40
N PHE A 126 -45.08 46.13 -13.71
CA PHE A 126 -45.40 44.83 -14.28
C PHE A 126 -46.88 44.51 -14.07
N ALA A 127 -47.52 43.93 -15.07
CA ALA A 127 -48.90 43.50 -14.94
C ALA A 127 -48.96 42.08 -14.36
N ASN A 128 -50.00 41.74 -13.61
CA ASN A 128 -50.29 40.41 -13.03
C ASN A 128 -50.12 39.20 -13.96
N ALA A 129 -50.16 39.41 -15.29
CA ALA A 129 -49.90 38.33 -16.25
C ALA A 129 -48.41 37.95 -16.34
N ASP A 130 -47.53 38.90 -16.07
CA ASP A 130 -46.07 38.79 -16.11
C ASP A 130 -45.46 38.83 -14.68
N ASP A 131 -46.18 39.36 -13.68
CA ASP A 131 -45.80 39.38 -12.26
C ASP A 131 -46.32 38.12 -11.51
N CYS A 132 -45.41 37.41 -10.83
CA CYS A 132 -45.72 36.21 -10.07
C CYS A 132 -46.26 36.47 -8.65
N ASP A 133 -46.14 37.69 -8.11
CA ASP A 133 -46.88 38.16 -6.92
C ASP A 133 -47.22 39.65 -7.03
N ASP A 134 -48.30 39.96 -7.74
CA ASP A 134 -48.88 41.30 -7.98
C ASP A 134 -49.32 42.06 -6.69
N ASN A 135 -49.00 41.55 -5.49
CA ASN A 135 -49.19 42.24 -4.22
C ASN A 135 -47.87 42.71 -3.59
N ASP A 136 -46.72 42.39 -4.18
CA ASP A 136 -45.39 42.68 -3.65
C ASP A 136 -44.46 43.22 -4.74
N ALA A 137 -44.34 44.55 -4.81
CA ALA A 137 -43.49 45.27 -5.77
C ALA A 137 -41.98 44.92 -5.75
N ALA A 138 -41.55 44.00 -4.88
CA ALA A 138 -40.20 43.44 -4.87
C ALA A 138 -40.09 42.10 -5.62
N VAL A 139 -41.20 41.48 -5.98
CA VAL A 139 -41.32 40.20 -6.69
C VAL A 139 -41.83 40.53 -8.09
N ASN A 140 -40.98 40.46 -9.10
CA ASN A 140 -41.35 40.76 -10.48
C ASN A 140 -40.23 40.38 -11.46
N PRO A 141 -40.51 40.28 -12.78
CA PRO A 141 -39.50 39.97 -13.80
C PRO A 141 -38.28 40.89 -13.89
N GLY A 142 -38.28 42.03 -13.21
CA GLY A 142 -37.18 42.98 -13.13
C GLY A 142 -36.36 42.88 -11.84
N ALA A 143 -36.77 42.06 -10.88
CA ALA A 143 -36.07 41.85 -9.63
C ALA A 143 -34.78 41.02 -9.83
N ASP A 144 -33.89 41.06 -8.84
CA ASP A 144 -32.77 40.12 -8.76
C ASP A 144 -33.22 38.97 -7.83
N GLU A 145 -33.07 37.72 -8.25
CA GLU A 145 -33.35 36.56 -7.40
C GLU A 145 -32.54 36.60 -6.09
N VAL A 146 -33.20 36.43 -4.95
CA VAL A 146 -32.59 36.36 -3.62
C VAL A 146 -32.64 34.92 -3.11
N PRO A 147 -31.51 34.18 -3.17
CA PRO A 147 -31.48 32.75 -2.87
C PRO A 147 -31.97 32.40 -1.44
N TYR A 148 -32.71 31.30 -1.36
CA TYR A 148 -33.26 30.66 -0.16
C TYR A 148 -34.22 31.52 0.68
N ASN A 149 -34.93 32.46 0.07
CA ASN A 149 -35.97 33.23 0.74
C ASN A 149 -37.36 32.55 0.63
N GLY A 150 -37.49 31.53 -0.22
CA GLY A 150 -38.72 30.75 -0.45
C GLY A 150 -39.67 31.39 -1.46
N ILE A 151 -39.22 32.36 -2.24
CA ILE A 151 -39.97 33.16 -3.22
C ILE A 151 -39.15 33.18 -4.50
N ASP A 152 -39.81 32.96 -5.63
CA ASP A 152 -39.27 33.22 -6.98
C ASP A 152 -39.36 34.74 -7.17
N ASP A 153 -38.32 35.49 -6.80
CA ASP A 153 -38.35 36.96 -6.75
C ASP A 153 -38.36 37.55 -8.16
N ASP A 154 -37.66 36.91 -9.11
CA ASP A 154 -37.56 37.39 -10.49
C ASP A 154 -38.54 36.76 -11.47
N CYS A 155 -39.45 35.90 -10.98
CA CYS A 155 -40.46 35.20 -11.77
C CYS A 155 -39.89 34.41 -12.97
N ASP A 156 -38.59 34.08 -12.97
CA ASP A 156 -37.94 33.30 -14.01
C ASP A 156 -37.70 31.86 -13.51
N PRO A 157 -38.43 30.86 -14.02
CA PRO A 157 -38.24 29.47 -13.63
C PRO A 157 -36.86 28.90 -14.04
N ALA A 158 -36.01 29.69 -14.72
CA ALA A 158 -34.61 29.35 -14.99
C ALA A 158 -33.63 29.79 -13.89
N THR A 159 -34.08 30.55 -12.89
CA THR A 159 -33.31 31.00 -11.72
C THR A 159 -34.04 30.60 -10.43
N PRO A 160 -34.16 29.29 -10.13
CA PRO A 160 -34.90 28.85 -8.96
C PRO A 160 -34.27 29.35 -7.65
N ASP A 161 -35.10 29.78 -6.69
CA ASP A 161 -34.73 30.18 -5.32
C ASP A 161 -33.83 29.16 -4.59
N ASP A 162 -33.90 27.89 -4.98
CA ASP A 162 -33.21 26.76 -4.35
C ASP A 162 -32.12 26.08 -5.20
N ASP A 163 -31.68 26.68 -6.31
CA ASP A 163 -30.58 26.19 -7.18
C ASP A 163 -29.59 27.34 -7.49
N LEU A 164 -28.68 27.62 -6.55
CA LEU A 164 -27.83 28.82 -6.61
C LEU A 164 -26.71 28.74 -7.67
N ASP A 165 -26.21 27.55 -8.01
CA ASP A 165 -25.16 27.38 -9.00
C ASP A 165 -25.67 27.02 -10.42
N GLY A 166 -26.96 26.71 -10.55
CA GLY A 166 -27.68 26.55 -11.81
C GLY A 166 -27.43 25.22 -12.51
N ASP A 167 -27.14 24.17 -11.77
CA ASP A 167 -26.89 22.83 -12.31
C ASP A 167 -28.17 21.99 -12.50
N GLY A 168 -29.30 22.49 -11.99
CA GLY A 168 -30.63 21.89 -12.08
C GLY A 168 -30.99 20.97 -10.92
N PHE A 169 -30.18 20.90 -9.86
CA PHE A 169 -30.50 20.28 -8.59
C PHE A 169 -30.80 21.35 -7.55
N ALA A 170 -31.81 21.09 -6.71
CA ALA A 170 -32.13 21.98 -5.61
C ALA A 170 -31.28 21.63 -4.38
N ASN A 171 -30.97 22.61 -3.53
CA ASN A 171 -30.21 22.50 -2.26
C ASN A 171 -30.66 21.38 -1.30
N VAL A 172 -31.85 20.82 -1.46
CA VAL A 172 -32.29 19.66 -0.67
C VAL A 172 -31.68 18.33 -1.16
N ASP A 173 -31.40 18.26 -2.45
CA ASP A 173 -30.81 17.11 -3.15
C ASP A 173 -29.33 17.37 -3.48
N ASP A 174 -28.89 18.63 -3.58
CA ASP A 174 -27.50 19.06 -3.75
C ASP A 174 -26.77 19.24 -2.40
N CYS A 175 -25.60 18.60 -2.25
CA CYS A 175 -24.77 18.65 -1.06
C CYS A 175 -23.79 19.85 -1.02
N ASP A 176 -23.56 20.56 -2.13
CA ASP A 176 -22.93 21.89 -2.17
C ASP A 176 -23.51 22.76 -3.30
N ASP A 177 -24.65 23.40 -3.00
CA ASP A 177 -25.40 24.32 -3.87
C ASP A 177 -24.64 25.61 -4.30
N ASN A 178 -23.32 25.69 -4.05
CA ASN A 178 -22.46 26.76 -4.56
C ASN A 178 -21.51 26.28 -5.66
N ASP A 179 -21.50 24.98 -5.98
CA ASP A 179 -20.59 24.35 -6.93
C ASP A 179 -21.33 23.36 -7.85
N ALA A 180 -21.68 23.83 -9.05
CA ALA A 180 -22.38 23.06 -10.09
C ALA A 180 -21.69 21.76 -10.57
N ALA A 181 -20.50 21.45 -10.03
CA ALA A 181 -19.81 20.18 -10.23
C ALA A 181 -20.15 19.12 -9.16
N VAL A 182 -20.76 19.52 -8.04
CA VAL A 182 -21.14 18.69 -6.89
C VAL A 182 -22.65 18.56 -6.91
N ASN A 183 -23.17 17.38 -7.25
CA ASN A 183 -24.61 17.13 -7.30
C ASN A 183 -24.90 15.64 -7.48
N PRO A 184 -26.14 15.16 -7.24
CA PRO A 184 -26.54 13.76 -7.44
C PRO A 184 -26.34 13.18 -8.86
N GLY A 185 -26.10 14.04 -9.86
CA GLY A 185 -25.80 13.63 -11.23
C GLY A 185 -24.32 13.60 -11.58
N ALA A 186 -23.45 14.04 -10.68
CA ALA A 186 -22.01 14.06 -10.84
C ALA A 186 -21.44 12.63 -10.79
N VAL A 187 -20.14 12.54 -11.07
CA VAL A 187 -19.38 11.30 -10.92
C VAL A 187 -18.42 11.54 -9.78
N GLU A 188 -18.46 10.69 -8.76
CA GLU A 188 -17.50 10.73 -7.66
C GLU A 188 -16.05 10.67 -8.18
N LEU A 189 -15.27 11.71 -7.88
CA LEU A 189 -13.85 11.78 -8.19
C LEU A 189 -13.04 11.46 -6.91
N PRO A 190 -12.40 10.29 -6.85
CA PRO A 190 -11.73 9.84 -5.64
C PRO A 190 -10.57 10.77 -5.21
N TYR A 191 -10.43 10.92 -3.89
CA TYR A 191 -9.44 11.68 -3.14
C TYR A 191 -9.38 13.19 -3.42
N ASN A 192 -10.50 13.81 -3.79
CA ASN A 192 -10.61 15.26 -3.88
C ASN A 192 -11.11 15.91 -2.57
N GLY A 193 -11.60 15.11 -1.62
CA GLY A 193 -12.11 15.52 -0.32
C GLY A 193 -13.53 16.10 -0.34
N ILE A 194 -14.29 15.82 -1.39
CA ILE A 194 -15.65 16.29 -1.67
C ILE A 194 -16.48 15.06 -2.02
N ASP A 195 -17.69 14.97 -1.48
CA ASP A 195 -18.72 14.02 -1.94
C ASP A 195 -19.33 14.63 -3.20
N ASP A 196 -18.75 14.35 -4.37
CA ASP A 196 -19.12 15.01 -5.63
C ASP A 196 -20.51 14.59 -6.07
N ASP A 197 -20.90 13.32 -5.86
CA ASP A 197 -22.20 12.78 -6.29
C ASP A 197 -23.29 12.75 -5.21
N CYS A 198 -23.01 13.31 -4.03
CA CYS A 198 -23.92 13.39 -2.89
C CYS A 198 -24.49 12.02 -2.46
N ASP A 199 -23.84 10.92 -2.81
CA ASP A 199 -24.21 9.57 -2.41
C ASP A 199 -23.21 9.03 -1.38
N PRO A 200 -23.60 8.90 -0.09
CA PRO A 200 -22.71 8.37 0.95
C PRO A 200 -22.36 6.88 0.75
N ALA A 201 -22.89 6.22 -0.28
CA ALA A 201 -22.51 4.88 -0.69
C ALA A 201 -21.34 4.84 -1.71
N THR A 202 -20.88 5.98 -2.20
CA THR A 202 -19.70 6.16 -3.05
C THR A 202 -18.72 7.12 -2.37
N PRO A 203 -18.05 6.70 -1.29
CA PRO A 203 -17.16 7.60 -0.55
C PRO A 203 -15.95 8.03 -1.39
N ASP A 204 -15.58 9.32 -1.28
CA ASP A 204 -14.34 9.90 -1.85
C ASP A 204 -13.06 9.10 -1.53
N ASP A 205 -13.08 8.35 -0.42
CA ASP A 205 -11.95 7.60 0.11
C ASP A 205 -12.09 6.07 0.02
N ASP A 206 -13.02 5.52 -0.78
CA ASP A 206 -13.19 4.06 -1.02
C ASP A 206 -13.32 3.80 -2.54
N LEU A 207 -12.18 3.74 -3.24
CA LEU A 207 -12.14 3.69 -4.71
C LEU A 207 -12.58 2.33 -5.30
N ASP A 208 -12.41 1.23 -4.59
CA ASP A 208 -12.80 -0.10 -5.07
C ASP A 208 -14.18 -0.58 -4.57
N GLY A 209 -14.77 0.13 -3.61
CA GLY A 209 -16.15 -0.02 -3.15
C GLY A 209 -16.36 -1.22 -2.23
N ASP A 210 -15.36 -1.62 -1.46
CA ASP A 210 -15.44 -2.74 -0.52
C ASP A 210 -15.98 -2.34 0.87
N GLY A 211 -16.13 -1.03 1.10
CA GLY A 211 -16.64 -0.44 2.33
C GLY A 211 -15.58 -0.08 3.37
N PHE A 212 -14.29 -0.16 3.03
CA PHE A 212 -13.18 0.35 3.81
C PHE A 212 -12.63 1.62 3.14
N ALA A 213 -12.30 2.62 3.95
CA ALA A 213 -11.67 3.83 3.44
C ALA A 213 -10.16 3.64 3.35
N ASN A 214 -9.48 4.31 2.41
CA ASN A 214 -8.03 4.35 2.18
C ASN A 214 -7.15 4.61 3.42
N VAL A 215 -7.71 5.12 4.51
CA VAL A 215 -6.98 5.24 5.79
C VAL A 215 -6.81 3.91 6.52
N ASP A 216 -7.79 3.02 6.34
CA ASP A 216 -7.86 1.68 6.92
C ASP A 216 -7.55 0.59 5.87
N ASP A 217 -7.69 0.88 4.57
CA ASP A 217 -7.34 -0.01 3.46
C ASP A 217 -5.89 0.22 2.97
N CYS A 218 -5.10 -0.85 2.88
CA CYS A 218 -3.71 -0.83 2.44
C CYS A 218 -3.52 -0.91 0.91
N ASP A 219 -4.55 -1.27 0.13
CA ASP A 219 -4.62 -1.09 -1.33
C ASP A 219 -6.06 -0.80 -1.80
N ASP A 220 -6.45 0.47 -1.67
CA ASP A 220 -7.76 1.05 -2.07
C ASP A 220 -8.11 0.93 -3.58
N ASN A 221 -7.33 0.17 -4.37
CA ASN A 221 -7.65 -0.16 -5.75
C ASN A 221 -8.07 -1.62 -5.95
N ASP A 222 -8.05 -2.43 -4.90
CA ASP A 222 -8.33 -3.86 -4.94
C ASP A 222 -9.21 -4.30 -3.76
N ALA A 223 -10.53 -4.40 -4.01
CA ALA A 223 -11.56 -4.80 -3.04
C ALA A 223 -11.36 -6.17 -2.35
N ALA A 224 -10.30 -6.91 -2.70
CA ALA A 224 -9.87 -8.13 -2.02
C ALA A 224 -8.82 -7.90 -0.92
N VAL A 225 -8.22 -6.71 -0.87
CA VAL A 225 -7.20 -6.28 0.09
C VAL A 225 -7.85 -5.27 1.02
N ASN A 226 -8.11 -5.65 2.27
CA ASN A 226 -8.74 -4.78 3.27
C ASN A 226 -8.70 -5.42 4.66
N PRO A 227 -8.92 -4.65 5.75
CA PRO A 227 -8.97 -5.19 7.12
C PRO A 227 -9.96 -6.32 7.41
N GLY A 228 -10.90 -6.58 6.50
CA GLY A 228 -11.87 -7.66 6.59
C GLY A 228 -11.50 -8.91 5.78
N ALA A 229 -10.42 -8.85 5.00
CA ALA A 229 -9.95 -9.94 4.16
C ALA A 229 -9.36 -11.07 5.01
N VAL A 230 -8.98 -12.15 4.33
CA VAL A 230 -8.26 -13.26 4.94
C VAL A 230 -6.90 -13.29 4.28
N GLU A 231 -5.84 -13.19 5.09
CA GLU A 231 -4.47 -13.33 4.61
C GLU A 231 -4.26 -14.63 3.82
N LEU A 232 -3.83 -14.51 2.56
CA LEU A 232 -3.57 -15.64 1.66
C LEU A 232 -2.07 -15.90 1.54
N PRO A 233 -1.56 -16.99 2.16
CA PRO A 233 -0.12 -17.22 2.28
C PRO A 233 0.65 -17.26 0.95
N TYR A 234 1.82 -16.62 0.97
CA TYR A 234 2.82 -16.43 -0.07
C TYR A 234 2.32 -15.80 -1.39
N ASN A 235 1.39 -14.85 -1.32
CA ASN A 235 0.93 -14.11 -2.50
C ASN A 235 1.69 -12.78 -2.74
N GLY A 236 2.47 -12.32 -1.75
CA GLY A 236 3.27 -11.11 -1.72
C GLY A 236 2.50 -9.83 -1.40
N ILE A 237 1.30 -9.94 -0.84
CA ILE A 237 0.35 -8.87 -0.52
C ILE A 237 -0.06 -9.07 0.94
N ASP A 238 -0.11 -7.99 1.70
CA ASP A 238 -0.75 -7.94 3.02
C ASP A 238 -2.25 -7.81 2.76
N ASP A 239 -2.96 -8.94 2.59
CA ASP A 239 -4.36 -8.95 2.14
C ASP A 239 -5.28 -8.37 3.23
N ASP A 240 -5.00 -8.65 4.51
CA ASP A 240 -5.83 -8.18 5.63
C ASP A 240 -5.35 -6.89 6.30
N CYS A 241 -4.32 -6.24 5.73
CA CYS A 241 -3.76 -4.98 6.21
C CYS A 241 -3.33 -5.02 7.70
N ASP A 242 -3.08 -6.21 8.25
CA ASP A 242 -2.62 -6.42 9.61
C ASP A 242 -1.17 -6.89 9.60
N PRO A 243 -0.21 -6.03 10.00
CA PRO A 243 1.20 -6.41 10.04
C PRO A 243 1.53 -7.47 11.11
N GLU A 244 0.57 -7.87 11.95
CA GLU A 244 0.69 -9.01 12.87
C GLU A 244 0.34 -10.36 12.23
N THR A 245 -0.17 -10.39 10.99
CA THR A 245 -0.44 -11.60 10.18
C THR A 245 0.32 -11.58 8.86
N PRO A 246 1.66 -11.70 8.87
CA PRO A 246 2.43 -11.64 7.64
C PRO A 246 2.09 -12.78 6.67
N ASP A 247 1.96 -12.45 5.39
CA ASP A 247 1.86 -13.39 4.25
C ASP A 247 2.93 -14.49 4.22
N ASP A 248 4.06 -14.25 4.90
CA ASP A 248 5.24 -15.10 4.88
C ASP A 248 5.63 -15.70 6.24
N ASP A 249 4.73 -15.72 7.24
CA ASP A 249 4.91 -16.39 8.55
C ASP A 249 3.65 -17.23 8.88
N LEU A 250 3.55 -18.42 8.28
CA LEU A 250 2.32 -19.22 8.31
C LEU A 250 2.04 -19.90 9.66
N ASP A 251 3.06 -20.16 10.47
CA ASP A 251 2.89 -20.77 11.79
C ASP A 251 2.91 -19.78 12.97
N GLY A 252 3.28 -18.51 12.72
CA GLY A 252 3.15 -17.39 13.63
C GLY A 252 4.22 -17.33 14.71
N ASP A 253 5.43 -17.82 14.43
CA ASP A 253 6.55 -17.81 15.36
C ASP A 253 7.38 -16.51 15.29
N GLY A 254 7.11 -15.66 14.31
CA GLY A 254 7.74 -14.36 14.10
C GLY A 254 8.95 -14.39 13.17
N PHE A 255 9.23 -15.51 12.51
CA PHE A 255 10.22 -15.63 11.44
C PHE A 255 9.51 -15.77 10.09
N ALA A 256 9.99 -15.03 9.09
CA ALA A 256 9.47 -15.16 7.73
C ALA A 256 10.08 -16.39 7.06
N ASN A 257 9.35 -17.06 6.17
CA ASN A 257 9.76 -18.19 5.31
C ASN A 257 11.10 -18.03 4.57
N ALA A 258 11.61 -16.80 4.44
CA ALA A 258 12.95 -16.58 3.87
C ALA A 258 14.08 -16.95 4.85
N ASP A 259 13.82 -16.83 6.14
CA ASP A 259 14.72 -17.13 7.26
C ASP A 259 14.30 -18.41 8.01
N ASP A 260 13.02 -18.82 7.93
CA ASP A 260 12.49 -20.08 8.47
C ASP A 260 12.63 -21.26 7.47
N CYS A 261 13.20 -22.37 7.92
CA CYS A 261 13.41 -23.57 7.14
C CYS A 261 12.21 -24.55 7.12
N ASP A 262 11.21 -24.40 8.00
CA ASP A 262 9.90 -25.05 7.92
C ASP A 262 8.78 -24.16 8.48
N ASP A 263 8.29 -23.22 7.65
CA ASP A 263 7.22 -22.25 7.91
C ASP A 263 5.83 -22.86 8.25
N ASN A 264 5.74 -24.17 8.48
CA ASN A 264 4.52 -24.83 8.96
C ASN A 264 4.65 -25.35 10.39
N ASP A 265 5.80 -25.18 11.03
CA ASP A 265 6.10 -25.68 12.38
C ASP A 265 6.88 -24.65 13.20
N ALA A 266 6.15 -23.87 14.02
CA ALA A 266 6.67 -22.82 14.92
C ALA A 266 7.76 -23.25 15.93
N ALA A 267 8.17 -24.52 15.93
CA ALA A 267 9.30 -25.03 16.69
C ALA A 267 10.60 -25.11 15.88
N VAL A 268 10.54 -24.94 14.56
CA VAL A 268 11.65 -24.97 13.60
C VAL A 268 11.85 -23.54 13.11
N ASN A 269 12.92 -22.87 13.56
CA ASN A 269 13.22 -21.48 13.18
C ASN A 269 14.61 -21.07 13.66
N PRO A 270 15.20 -19.98 13.13
CA PRO A 270 16.51 -19.47 13.57
C PRO A 270 16.68 -19.15 15.06
N GLY A 271 15.59 -19.08 15.82
CA GLY A 271 15.58 -18.86 17.27
C GLY A 271 15.48 -20.14 18.10
N ALA A 272 15.26 -21.28 17.46
CA ALA A 272 15.14 -22.58 18.10
C ALA A 272 16.51 -23.08 18.59
N VAL A 273 16.50 -24.23 19.25
CA VAL A 273 17.71 -24.92 19.69
C VAL A 273 17.74 -26.24 18.94
N GLU A 274 18.82 -26.50 18.22
CA GLU A 274 19.03 -27.78 17.55
C GLU A 274 18.92 -28.96 18.54
N LEU A 275 17.99 -29.88 18.27
CA LEU A 275 17.81 -31.11 19.05
C LEU A 275 18.42 -32.29 18.30
N PRO A 276 19.54 -32.84 18.77
CA PRO A 276 20.25 -33.86 18.02
C PRO A 276 19.44 -35.15 17.83
N TYR A 277 19.55 -35.72 16.64
CA TYR A 277 18.97 -36.94 16.10
C TYR A 277 17.43 -36.96 16.01
N ASN A 278 16.79 -35.81 15.81
CA ASN A 278 15.37 -35.74 15.46
C ASN A 278 15.14 -35.74 13.93
N GLY A 279 16.19 -35.51 13.13
CA GLY A 279 16.17 -35.51 11.67
C GLY A 279 15.64 -34.24 11.04
N ILE A 280 15.62 -33.13 11.79
CA ILE A 280 15.14 -31.80 11.43
C ILE A 280 16.27 -30.83 11.79
N ASP A 281 16.55 -29.87 10.91
CA ASP A 281 17.38 -28.70 11.22
C ASP A 281 16.47 -27.73 11.99
N ASP A 282 16.40 -27.86 13.31
CA ASP A 282 15.44 -27.13 14.15
C ASP A 282 15.79 -25.64 14.18
N ASP A 283 17.09 -25.28 14.20
CA ASP A 283 17.53 -23.89 14.29
C ASP A 283 17.93 -23.24 12.96
N CYS A 284 17.68 -23.93 11.84
CA CYS A 284 17.95 -23.47 10.48
C CYS A 284 19.40 -23.00 10.26
N ASP A 285 20.34 -23.43 11.11
CA ASP A 285 21.76 -23.13 11.00
C ASP A 285 22.52 -24.38 10.52
N PRO A 286 23.04 -24.39 9.29
CA PRO A 286 23.82 -25.52 8.78
C PRO A 286 25.16 -25.73 9.54
N GLY A 287 25.50 -24.86 10.48
CA GLY A 287 26.62 -24.99 11.41
C GLY A 287 26.34 -25.80 12.67
N THR A 288 25.09 -26.20 12.91
CA THR A 288 24.63 -27.05 14.03
C THR A 288 23.96 -28.30 13.48
N PRO A 289 24.72 -29.29 12.99
CA PRO A 289 24.14 -30.49 12.41
C PRO A 289 23.30 -31.29 13.42
N ASP A 290 22.13 -31.81 12.97
CA ASP A 290 21.29 -32.75 13.74
C ASP A 290 22.07 -33.97 14.27
N ASP A 291 23.17 -34.34 13.64
CA ASP A 291 24.03 -35.47 14.02
C ASP A 291 25.38 -35.05 14.65
N ASP A 292 25.42 -33.91 15.34
CA ASP A 292 26.54 -33.42 16.17
C ASP A 292 26.09 -33.28 17.66
N LEU A 293 26.28 -34.33 18.45
CA LEU A 293 25.74 -34.41 19.82
C LEU A 293 26.57 -33.64 20.85
N ASP A 294 27.87 -33.48 20.64
CA ASP A 294 28.76 -32.77 21.57
C ASP A 294 29.04 -31.30 21.18
N GLY A 295 28.65 -30.90 19.97
CA GLY A 295 28.60 -29.53 19.49
C GLY A 295 29.96 -28.98 19.04
N ASP A 296 30.83 -29.81 18.51
CA ASP A 296 32.14 -29.41 18.02
C ASP A 296 32.17 -29.01 16.53
N GLY A 297 31.04 -29.19 15.84
CA GLY A 297 30.81 -28.85 14.45
C GLY A 297 31.08 -29.98 13.46
N PHE A 298 31.37 -31.20 13.93
CA PHE A 298 31.55 -32.39 13.09
C PHE A 298 30.37 -33.35 13.26
N ALA A 299 29.80 -33.79 12.14
CA ALA A 299 28.75 -34.79 12.13
C ALA A 299 29.31 -36.17 12.51
N ASN A 300 28.51 -37.03 13.15
CA ASN A 300 28.81 -38.42 13.52
C ASN A 300 29.41 -39.28 12.38
N ALA A 301 29.14 -38.94 11.11
CA ALA A 301 29.74 -39.64 9.98
C ALA A 301 31.25 -39.40 9.83
N ASP A 302 31.72 -38.23 10.28
CA ASP A 302 33.10 -37.77 10.20
C ASP A 302 33.77 -37.75 11.60
N ASP A 303 32.99 -37.69 12.69
CA ASP A 303 33.45 -37.79 14.08
C ASP A 303 33.41 -39.25 14.60
N CYS A 304 34.56 -39.72 15.07
CA CYS A 304 34.74 -41.07 15.59
C CYS A 304 34.30 -41.26 17.06
N ASP A 305 34.06 -40.19 17.83
CA ASP A 305 33.36 -40.20 19.12
C ASP A 305 32.52 -38.94 19.35
N ASP A 306 31.32 -38.95 18.76
CA ASP A 306 30.23 -37.96 18.86
C ASP A 306 29.64 -37.75 20.28
N ASN A 307 30.40 -38.05 21.34
CA ASN A 307 30.07 -37.70 22.72
C ASN A 307 31.20 -36.89 23.40
N ASP A 308 32.30 -36.62 22.70
CA ASP A 308 33.48 -35.94 23.20
C ASP A 308 34.06 -34.96 22.17
N ALA A 309 33.66 -33.69 22.28
CA ALA A 309 34.08 -32.56 21.43
C ALA A 309 35.61 -32.32 21.30
N ALA A 310 36.44 -33.12 21.96
CA ALA A 310 37.89 -33.15 21.81
C ALA A 310 38.40 -34.18 20.78
N VAL A 311 37.53 -35.11 20.36
CA VAL A 311 37.79 -36.17 19.38
C VAL A 311 37.07 -35.78 18.11
N ASN A 312 37.80 -35.40 17.07
CA ASN A 312 37.23 -35.01 15.77
C ASN A 312 38.33 -34.82 14.72
N PRO A 313 37.98 -34.81 13.41
CA PRO A 313 38.95 -34.57 12.31
C PRO A 313 39.76 -33.26 12.38
N GLY A 314 39.35 -32.30 13.21
CA GLY A 314 40.07 -31.05 13.44
C GLY A 314 41.01 -31.09 14.64
N ALA A 315 40.94 -32.12 15.47
CA ALA A 315 41.83 -32.33 16.60
C ALA A 315 43.25 -32.69 16.10
N GLY A 316 44.19 -32.77 17.03
CA GLY A 316 45.51 -33.30 16.72
C GLY A 316 45.75 -34.52 17.58
N GLU A 317 46.27 -35.58 16.95
CA GLU A 317 46.56 -36.84 17.63
C GLU A 317 47.46 -36.64 18.88
N VAL A 318 47.02 -37.17 20.02
CA VAL A 318 47.78 -37.21 21.27
C VAL A 318 48.30 -38.64 21.50
N PRO A 319 49.59 -38.90 21.24
CA PRO A 319 50.13 -40.26 21.26
C PRO A 319 49.96 -40.98 22.61
N TYR A 320 49.64 -42.27 22.53
CA TYR A 320 49.47 -43.23 23.62
C TYR A 320 48.37 -42.91 24.64
N ASN A 321 47.30 -42.24 24.21
CA ASN A 321 46.13 -42.00 25.05
C ASN A 321 45.04 -43.09 24.89
N GLY A 322 45.15 -43.93 23.85
CA GLY A 322 44.24 -45.02 23.52
C GLY A 322 42.98 -44.62 22.75
N ILE A 323 42.97 -43.41 22.17
CA ILE A 323 41.89 -42.79 21.41
C ILE A 323 42.51 -42.30 20.10
N ASP A 324 41.81 -42.51 18.99
CA ASP A 324 42.10 -41.87 17.71
C ASP A 324 41.49 -40.45 17.81
N ASP A 325 42.28 -39.47 18.25
CA ASP A 325 41.76 -38.14 18.60
C ASP A 325 41.38 -37.36 17.35
N ASP A 326 42.12 -37.54 16.25
CA ASP A 326 41.89 -36.84 14.98
C ASP A 326 41.09 -37.65 13.95
N CYS A 327 40.58 -38.82 14.33
CA CYS A 327 39.78 -39.70 13.48
C CYS A 327 40.45 -40.04 12.13
N ASP A 328 41.77 -39.89 12.03
CA ASP A 328 42.55 -40.21 10.84
C ASP A 328 43.34 -41.50 11.07
N PRO A 329 42.96 -42.63 10.42
CA PRO A 329 43.68 -43.88 10.57
C PRO A 329 45.11 -43.84 10.00
N ALA A 330 45.54 -42.73 9.40
CA ALA A 330 46.92 -42.49 8.97
C ALA A 330 47.81 -41.89 10.06
N THR A 331 47.26 -41.50 11.21
CA THR A 331 47.96 -41.01 12.41
C THR A 331 47.62 -41.89 13.61
N PRO A 332 48.03 -43.17 13.63
CA PRO A 332 47.66 -44.07 14.72
C PRO A 332 48.24 -43.63 16.07
N ASP A 333 47.44 -43.74 17.13
CA ASP A 333 47.82 -43.49 18.53
C ASP A 333 49.10 -44.26 18.97
N ASP A 334 49.41 -45.38 18.31
CA ASP A 334 50.48 -46.30 18.65
C ASP A 334 51.60 -46.48 17.61
N ASP A 335 51.68 -45.63 16.57
CA ASP A 335 52.75 -45.62 15.54
C ASP A 335 53.24 -44.18 15.30
N LEU A 336 54.19 -43.73 16.13
CA LEU A 336 54.56 -42.31 16.21
C LEU A 336 55.51 -41.86 15.10
N ASP A 337 56.31 -42.76 14.53
CA ASP A 337 57.23 -42.44 13.43
C ASP A 337 56.67 -42.79 12.03
N GLY A 338 55.55 -43.51 11.96
CA GLY A 338 54.75 -43.74 10.77
C GLY A 338 55.32 -44.80 9.84
N ASP A 339 56.04 -45.78 10.37
CA ASP A 339 56.62 -46.88 9.59
C ASP A 339 55.67 -48.08 9.40
N GLY A 340 54.52 -48.07 10.08
CA GLY A 340 53.47 -49.07 10.01
C GLY A 340 53.57 -50.17 11.07
N PHE A 341 54.46 -50.05 12.05
CA PHE A 341 54.57 -50.94 13.20
C PHE A 341 54.12 -50.23 14.47
N ALA A 342 53.20 -50.84 15.21
CA ALA A 342 52.77 -50.29 16.50
C ALA A 342 53.89 -50.46 17.56
N ASN A 343 53.98 -49.55 18.53
CA ASN A 343 54.92 -49.55 19.67
C ASN A 343 55.06 -50.88 20.43
N VAL A 344 54.08 -51.78 20.34
CA VAL A 344 54.18 -53.12 20.95
C VAL A 344 55.10 -54.06 20.19
N ASP A 345 55.20 -53.86 18.88
CA ASP A 345 56.00 -54.64 17.95
C ASP A 345 57.27 -53.88 17.51
N ASP A 346 57.29 -52.55 17.62
CA ASP A 346 58.44 -51.68 17.36
C ASP A 346 59.28 -51.45 18.64
N CYS A 347 60.58 -51.70 18.55
CA CYS A 347 61.54 -51.54 19.63
C CYS A 347 62.07 -50.10 19.81
N ASP A 348 61.86 -49.20 18.83
CA ASP A 348 62.05 -47.75 18.96
C ASP A 348 61.07 -46.95 18.08
N ASP A 349 59.84 -46.79 18.59
CA ASP A 349 58.70 -46.04 18.01
C ASP A 349 58.93 -44.51 17.89
N ASN A 350 60.18 -44.07 17.76
CA ASN A 350 60.56 -42.71 17.39
C ASN A 350 61.49 -42.68 16.17
N ASP A 351 61.86 -43.84 15.63
CA ASP A 351 62.79 -44.00 14.52
C ASP A 351 62.30 -45.06 13.53
N ALA A 352 61.61 -44.59 12.47
CA ALA A 352 61.04 -45.41 11.38
C ALA A 352 62.03 -46.34 10.63
N ALA A 353 63.32 -46.32 10.98
CA ALA A 353 64.33 -47.24 10.49
C ALA A 353 64.54 -48.47 11.39
N VAL A 354 64.01 -48.45 12.61
CA VAL A 354 64.10 -49.50 13.63
C VAL A 354 62.72 -50.13 13.74
N ASN A 355 62.54 -51.33 13.20
CA ASN A 355 61.25 -52.03 13.24
C ASN A 355 61.40 -53.48 12.79
N PRO A 356 60.43 -54.37 13.08
CA PRO A 356 60.44 -55.77 12.65
C PRO A 356 60.56 -56.03 11.14
N GLY A 357 60.34 -55.02 10.31
CA GLY A 357 60.48 -55.08 8.85
C GLY A 357 61.84 -54.60 8.34
N ALA A 358 62.64 -53.95 9.19
CA ALA A 358 64.00 -53.55 8.90
C ALA A 358 64.90 -54.79 8.74
N GLY A 359 66.12 -54.57 8.26
CA GLY A 359 67.13 -55.61 8.29
C GLY A 359 68.26 -55.15 9.19
N GLU A 360 68.75 -56.04 10.03
CA GLU A 360 69.86 -55.75 10.94
C GLU A 360 71.06 -55.16 10.20
N VAL A 361 71.57 -54.01 10.68
CA VAL A 361 72.79 -53.36 10.20
C VAL A 361 73.93 -53.65 11.18
N PRO A 362 74.85 -54.56 10.85
CA PRO A 362 75.86 -55.01 11.81
C PRO A 362 76.77 -53.89 12.34
N TYR A 363 77.04 -53.98 13.63
CA TYR A 363 77.88 -53.11 14.47
C TYR A 363 77.46 -51.64 14.55
N ASN A 364 76.16 -51.34 14.46
CA ASN A 364 75.63 -49.99 14.66
C ASN A 364 75.20 -49.73 16.13
N GLY A 365 75.08 -50.79 16.94
CA GLY A 365 74.68 -50.75 18.35
C GLY A 365 73.18 -50.62 18.61
N ILE A 366 72.35 -50.88 17.59
CA ILE A 366 70.88 -50.83 17.58
C ILE A 366 70.41 -52.21 17.11
N ASP A 367 69.36 -52.74 17.75
CA ASP A 367 68.61 -53.90 17.24
C ASP A 367 67.64 -53.34 16.19
N ASP A 368 68.07 -53.25 14.94
CA ASP A 368 67.33 -52.53 13.90
C ASP A 368 66.06 -53.29 13.52
N ASP A 369 66.10 -54.63 13.52
CA ASP A 369 64.97 -55.48 13.13
C ASP A 369 64.14 -56.01 14.31
N CYS A 370 64.41 -55.53 15.52
CA CYS A 370 63.71 -55.91 16.75
C CYS A 370 63.64 -57.44 16.98
N ASP A 371 64.54 -58.21 16.37
CA ASP A 371 64.63 -59.66 16.50
C ASP A 371 65.90 -60.02 17.29
N PRO A 372 65.76 -60.46 18.55
CA PRO A 372 66.91 -60.86 19.36
C PRO A 372 67.64 -62.11 18.83
N ALA A 373 67.16 -62.74 17.75
CA ALA A 373 67.82 -63.83 17.05
C ALA A 373 68.79 -63.37 15.94
N THR A 374 68.85 -62.08 15.61
CA THR A 374 69.77 -61.44 14.67
C THR A 374 70.61 -60.38 15.39
N PRO A 375 71.52 -60.77 16.30
CA PRO A 375 72.27 -59.80 17.08
C PRO A 375 73.17 -58.91 16.21
N ASP A 376 73.19 -57.61 16.50
CA ASP A 376 74.11 -56.59 15.92
C ASP A 376 75.59 -57.03 15.87
N ASP A 377 76.01 -57.94 16.75
CA ASP A 377 77.39 -58.37 16.94
C ASP A 377 77.70 -59.84 16.61
N ASP A 378 76.82 -60.60 15.92
CA ASP A 378 77.06 -61.99 15.47
C ASP A 378 76.74 -62.12 13.96
N LEU A 379 77.72 -61.80 13.11
CA LEU A 379 77.50 -61.62 11.66
C LEU A 379 77.33 -62.94 10.89
N ASP A 380 77.92 -64.04 11.35
CA ASP A 380 77.82 -65.35 10.69
C ASP A 380 76.77 -66.29 11.31
N GLY A 381 76.20 -65.91 12.46
CA GLY A 381 75.03 -66.52 13.09
C GLY A 381 75.34 -67.83 13.80
N ASP A 382 76.55 -68.01 14.31
CA ASP A 382 76.97 -69.21 15.04
C ASP A 382 76.67 -69.16 16.55
N GLY A 383 76.22 -68.01 17.04
CA GLY A 383 75.85 -67.76 18.43
C GLY A 383 76.96 -67.21 19.30
N PHE A 384 78.12 -66.85 18.74
CA PHE A 384 79.20 -66.15 19.41
C PHE A 384 79.29 -64.70 18.91
N PRO A 385 79.22 -63.70 19.80
CA PRO A 385 79.40 -62.31 19.37
C PRO A 385 80.87 -62.07 18.99
N ASN A 386 81.13 -61.14 18.07
CA ASN A 386 82.43 -60.66 17.58
C ASN A 386 83.48 -60.36 18.69
N ALA A 387 83.04 -60.11 19.92
CA ALA A 387 83.94 -59.93 21.05
C ALA A 387 84.63 -61.23 21.50
N ASP A 388 83.95 -62.37 21.31
CA ASP A 388 84.36 -63.71 21.68
C ASP A 388 84.71 -64.57 20.44
N ASP A 389 84.28 -64.19 19.23
CA ASP A 389 84.64 -64.81 17.96
C ASP A 389 85.91 -64.18 17.33
N CYS A 390 86.88 -65.02 16.94
CA CYS A 390 88.11 -64.60 16.30
C CYS A 390 88.01 -64.41 14.77
N ASP A 391 86.96 -64.90 14.11
CA ASP A 391 86.56 -64.56 12.73
C ASP A 391 85.03 -64.59 12.55
N ASP A 392 84.38 -63.49 12.97
CA ASP A 392 82.93 -63.23 12.90
C ASP A 392 82.30 -63.24 11.48
N ASN A 393 83.04 -63.70 10.45
CA ASN A 393 82.52 -63.92 9.10
C ASN A 393 82.48 -65.42 8.73
N ASP A 394 82.92 -66.31 9.60
CA ASP A 394 83.02 -67.74 9.37
C ASP A 394 82.53 -68.54 10.59
N ALA A 395 81.26 -68.94 10.55
CA ALA A 395 80.56 -69.72 11.58
C ALA A 395 81.21 -71.07 11.97
N ALA A 396 82.31 -71.46 11.32
CA ALA A 396 83.14 -72.61 11.69
C ALA A 396 84.30 -72.26 12.63
N VAL A 397 84.61 -70.98 12.80
CA VAL A 397 85.68 -70.41 13.63
C VAL A 397 85.01 -69.75 14.82
N ASN A 398 85.07 -70.35 15.99
CA ASN A 398 84.48 -69.81 17.22
C ASN A 398 84.94 -70.57 18.45
N PRO A 399 84.78 -70.02 19.67
CA PRO A 399 85.15 -70.69 20.93
C PRO A 399 84.52 -72.07 21.18
N GLY A 400 83.45 -72.42 20.45
CA GLY A 400 82.78 -73.72 20.53
C GLY A 400 83.25 -74.74 19.49
N ALA A 401 84.07 -74.31 18.51
CA ALA A 401 84.60 -75.15 17.48
C ALA A 401 85.65 -76.12 18.04
N VAL A 402 86.11 -77.03 17.17
CA VAL A 402 87.18 -77.96 17.51
C VAL A 402 88.38 -77.57 16.67
N GLU A 403 89.50 -77.26 17.32
CA GLU A 403 90.76 -76.98 16.63
C GLU A 403 91.14 -78.13 15.68
N LEU A 404 91.28 -77.83 14.40
CA LEU A 404 91.72 -78.76 13.36
C LEU A 404 93.19 -78.52 13.03
N PRO A 405 94.10 -79.37 13.52
CA PRO A 405 95.53 -79.11 13.37
C PRO A 405 95.97 -79.06 11.90
N TYR A 406 96.88 -78.12 11.64
CA TYR A 406 97.55 -77.77 10.39
C TYR A 406 96.64 -77.23 9.27
N ASN A 407 95.55 -76.54 9.61
CA ASN A 407 94.70 -75.86 8.64
C ASN A 407 95.04 -74.35 8.48
N GLY A 408 95.83 -73.78 9.39
CA GLY A 408 96.28 -72.39 9.41
C GLY A 408 95.30 -71.38 9.99
N ILE A 409 94.26 -71.85 10.70
CA ILE A 409 93.20 -71.07 11.35
C ILE A 409 93.16 -71.50 12.82
N ASP A 410 93.01 -70.56 13.73
CA ASP A 410 92.69 -70.82 15.13
C ASP A 410 91.17 -71.06 15.18
N ASP A 411 90.74 -72.30 14.92
CA ASP A 411 89.32 -72.61 14.72
C ASP A 411 88.54 -72.43 16.03
N ASP A 412 89.14 -72.78 17.18
CA ASP A 412 88.49 -72.69 18.49
C ASP A 412 88.77 -71.41 19.27
N CYS A 413 89.45 -70.43 18.64
CA CYS A 413 89.80 -69.13 19.22
C CYS A 413 90.51 -69.23 20.59
N ASP A 414 91.11 -70.39 20.91
CA ASP A 414 91.83 -70.61 22.16
C ASP A 414 93.35 -70.65 21.87
N PRO A 415 94.11 -69.63 22.28
CA PRO A 415 95.56 -69.61 22.06
C PRO A 415 96.32 -70.71 22.82
N ALA A 416 95.64 -71.52 23.65
CA ALA A 416 96.20 -72.71 24.31
C ALA A 416 96.14 -74.00 23.47
N THR A 417 95.46 -73.98 22.31
CA THR A 417 95.36 -75.07 21.34
C THR A 417 95.92 -74.63 19.98
N PRO A 418 97.25 -74.45 19.85
CA PRO A 418 97.81 -73.93 18.61
C PRO A 418 97.65 -74.92 17.44
N ASP A 419 97.26 -74.41 16.28
CA ASP A 419 97.16 -75.15 15.00
C ASP A 419 98.43 -75.95 14.64
N ASP A 420 99.60 -75.50 15.10
CA ASP A 420 100.90 -76.04 14.70
C ASP A 420 101.80 -76.59 15.83
N ASP A 421 101.31 -76.75 17.07
CA ASP A 421 102.03 -77.31 18.24
C ASP A 421 101.09 -78.22 19.05
N LEU A 422 100.89 -79.46 18.58
CA LEU A 422 99.84 -80.34 19.09
C LEU A 422 100.17 -80.98 20.45
N ASP A 423 101.45 -81.14 20.80
CA ASP A 423 101.86 -81.71 22.08
C ASP A 423 102.20 -80.65 23.16
N GLY A 424 102.25 -79.37 22.76
CA GLY A 424 102.29 -78.20 23.64
C GLY A 424 103.65 -77.98 24.28
N ASP A 425 104.73 -78.42 23.63
CA ASP A 425 106.09 -78.25 24.13
C ASP A 425 106.74 -76.91 23.74
N GLY A 426 106.07 -76.13 22.89
CA GLY A 426 106.47 -74.81 22.44
C GLY A 426 107.28 -74.80 21.13
N PHE A 427 107.39 -75.92 20.43
CA PHE A 427 107.96 -76.03 19.09
C PHE A 427 106.85 -76.35 18.08
N ALA A 428 106.77 -75.56 17.00
CA ALA A 428 105.81 -75.87 15.94
C ALA A 428 106.28 -77.09 15.13
N ASN A 429 105.37 -77.86 14.53
CA ASN A 429 105.60 -79.04 13.69
C ASN A 429 106.68 -78.88 12.60
N VAL A 430 106.93 -77.65 12.13
CA VAL A 430 108.01 -77.39 11.16
C VAL A 430 109.41 -77.53 11.76
N ASP A 431 109.52 -77.27 13.06
CA ASP A 431 110.73 -77.34 13.85
C ASP A 431 110.73 -78.57 14.79
N ASP A 432 109.58 -79.20 15.05
CA ASP A 432 109.43 -80.45 15.80
C ASP A 432 109.56 -81.71 14.91
N CYS A 433 110.37 -82.67 15.32
CA CYS A 433 110.56 -83.94 14.62
C CYS A 433 109.44 -84.98 14.89
N ASP A 434 108.67 -84.86 15.98
CA ASP A 434 107.42 -85.59 16.24
C ASP A 434 106.45 -84.77 17.11
N ASP A 435 105.67 -83.90 16.45
CA ASP A 435 104.65 -83.00 17.01
C ASP A 435 103.49 -83.69 17.78
N ASN A 436 103.58 -84.99 18.05
CA ASN A 436 102.63 -85.74 18.89
C ASN A 436 103.26 -86.22 20.21
N ASP A 437 104.55 -85.95 20.44
CA ASP A 437 105.30 -86.41 21.60
C ASP A 437 106.19 -85.29 22.15
N ALA A 438 105.68 -84.55 23.13
CA ALA A 438 106.36 -83.44 23.80
C ALA A 438 107.73 -83.77 24.45
N ALA A 439 108.16 -85.03 24.41
CA ALA A 439 109.48 -85.48 24.81
C ALA A 439 110.50 -85.52 23.65
N VAL A 440 110.05 -85.36 22.41
CA VAL A 440 110.82 -85.44 21.16
C VAL A 440 110.75 -84.07 20.51
N ASN A 441 111.75 -83.22 20.75
CA ASN A 441 111.77 -81.86 20.21
C ASN A 441 113.19 -81.29 20.21
N PRO A 442 113.45 -80.19 19.46
CA PRO A 442 114.78 -79.60 19.36
C PRO A 442 115.43 -79.14 20.68
N GLY A 443 114.64 -79.04 21.75
CA GLY A 443 115.07 -78.65 23.09
C GLY A 443 115.27 -79.80 24.06
N ALA A 444 114.92 -81.03 23.70
CA ALA A 444 114.97 -82.18 24.58
C ALA A 444 116.40 -82.77 24.71
N ASP A 445 116.63 -83.54 25.77
CA ASP A 445 117.92 -84.21 26.00
C ASP A 445 117.85 -85.64 25.43
N GLU A 446 118.61 -85.92 24.36
CA GLU A 446 118.70 -87.25 23.73
C GLU A 446 118.98 -88.38 24.74
N VAL A 447 118.07 -89.35 24.84
CA VAL A 447 118.16 -90.48 25.78
C VAL A 447 118.90 -91.65 25.13
N PRO A 448 120.16 -91.94 25.51
CA PRO A 448 120.95 -92.91 24.76
C PRO A 448 120.33 -94.31 24.84
N TYR A 449 120.22 -94.95 23.67
CA TYR A 449 119.80 -96.35 23.47
C TYR A 449 118.29 -96.65 23.61
N ASN A 450 117.40 -95.65 23.54
CA ASN A 450 115.95 -95.84 23.44
C ASN A 450 115.48 -96.13 21.99
N GLY A 451 116.24 -95.69 20.98
CA GLY A 451 115.94 -95.92 19.57
C GLY A 451 114.99 -94.90 18.93
N ILE A 452 114.78 -93.76 19.59
CA ILE A 452 114.09 -92.55 19.10
C ILE A 452 115.17 -91.46 19.03
N ASP A 453 115.04 -90.52 18.10
CA ASP A 453 115.88 -89.30 18.04
C ASP A 453 115.06 -88.25 18.79
N ASP A 454 115.44 -87.96 20.04
CA ASP A 454 114.65 -87.11 20.94
C ASP A 454 114.97 -85.62 20.76
N ASP A 455 116.09 -85.22 20.09
CA ASP A 455 116.59 -83.83 19.95
C ASP A 455 116.83 -83.29 18.52
#